data_AF-A0A088E5Q3-F1
#
_entry.id   AF-A0A088E5Q3-F1
#
_cell.length_a   1.000
_cell.length_b   1.000
_cell.length_c   1.000
_cell.angle_alpha   90.00
_cell.angle_beta   90.00
_cell.angle_gamma   90.00
#
_symmetry.space_group_name_H-M   'P 1'
#
loop_
_entity.id
_entity.type
_entity.pdbx_description
1 polymer ?
#
loop_
_entity_poly.entity_id
_entity_poly.type
_entity_poly.pdbx_seq_one_letter_code
_entity_poly.pdbx_strand_id
1 'polypeptide(L)'
;MNLNSHIAFALAVGLALFHNIPLAVLVGIGAALPDLDREYIFTRRKIFAKYQLHRALFHNVFIGLAVMYFNFYLGLGMFLHFGLDLLTSPTDRGIELFFPLGRLVKTFKLHYDGKVSREKGIMWYLEDPSTLVNRTADPGLREIESMPWIRVYGPFKNSRLVDWTIFYGSFIFIQLYEINNLLSWWENFLYTAFMKYLLIDVGIVIFYALGELWRRRLQFRQVSRRTKSAILGGMILGLVLILIQGATLYSPMTLNSRFLELGLLSLILGLVLATLHVRLRFKEIVM
;
A
#
# COMPACT_ATOMS: atom_id res chain seq x y z
N MET A 1 2.32 -7.60 0.97
CA MET A 1 1.83 -7.87 -0.42
C MET A 1 2.63 -7.05 -1.42
N ASN A 2 2.68 -7.44 -2.70
CA ASN A 2 3.43 -6.70 -3.72
C ASN A 2 2.66 -5.47 -4.22
N LEU A 3 3.36 -4.38 -4.55
CA LEU A 3 2.75 -3.15 -5.12
C LEU A 3 1.88 -3.45 -6.35
N ASN A 4 2.32 -4.35 -7.22
CA ASN A 4 1.57 -4.75 -8.40
C ASN A 4 0.20 -5.35 -8.04
N SER A 5 0.11 -6.11 -6.95
CA SER A 5 -1.14 -6.69 -6.45
C SER A 5 -2.08 -5.60 -5.97
N HIS A 6 -1.55 -4.59 -5.25
CA HIS A 6 -2.33 -3.45 -4.78
C HIS A 6 -2.91 -2.64 -5.94
N ILE A 7 -2.08 -2.31 -6.94
CA ILE A 7 -2.52 -1.56 -8.12
C ILE A 7 -3.53 -2.37 -8.93
N ALA A 8 -3.26 -3.66 -9.20
CA ALA A 8 -4.16 -4.50 -9.99
C ALA A 8 -5.53 -4.65 -9.31
N PHE A 9 -5.55 -4.86 -8.00
CA PHE A 9 -6.79 -4.95 -7.22
C PHE A 9 -7.56 -3.63 -7.23
N ALA A 10 -6.87 -2.52 -7.00
CA ALA A 10 -7.47 -1.19 -7.01
C ALA A 10 -8.04 -0.81 -8.38
N LEU A 11 -7.35 -1.16 -9.48
CA LEU A 11 -7.87 -1.00 -10.85
C LEU A 11 -9.12 -1.85 -11.08
N ALA A 12 -9.12 -3.12 -10.67
CA ALA A 12 -10.26 -4.01 -10.82
C ALA A 12 -11.49 -3.49 -10.05
N VAL A 13 -11.30 -3.06 -8.81
CA VAL A 13 -12.34 -2.45 -7.99
C VAL A 13 -12.81 -1.13 -8.60
N GLY A 14 -11.90 -0.25 -9.01
CA GLY A 14 -12.27 1.01 -9.65
C GLY A 14 -13.05 0.81 -10.95
N LEU A 15 -12.65 -0.15 -11.77
CA LEU A 15 -13.38 -0.48 -13.00
C LEU A 15 -14.78 -1.03 -12.69
N ALA A 16 -14.88 -1.94 -11.72
CA ALA A 16 -16.15 -2.51 -11.29
C ALA A 16 -17.11 -1.47 -10.72
N LEU A 17 -16.62 -0.56 -9.89
CA LEU A 17 -17.44 0.42 -9.19
C LEU A 17 -17.83 1.61 -10.06
N PHE A 18 -17.03 1.96 -11.09
CA PHE A 18 -17.22 3.22 -11.81
C PHE A 18 -17.40 3.06 -13.31
N HIS A 19 -17.05 1.90 -13.89
CA HIS A 19 -17.13 1.62 -15.33
C HIS A 19 -16.45 2.72 -16.17
N ASN A 20 -15.43 3.37 -15.59
CA ASN A 20 -14.82 4.57 -16.13
C ASN A 20 -13.30 4.46 -15.93
N ILE A 21 -12.59 4.36 -17.06
CA ILE A 21 -11.14 4.16 -17.08
C ILE A 21 -10.39 5.24 -16.28
N PRO A 22 -10.64 6.55 -16.49
CA PRO A 22 -10.08 7.61 -15.64
C PRO A 22 -10.25 7.39 -14.13
N LEU A 23 -11.44 7.01 -13.69
CA LEU A 23 -11.71 6.80 -12.27
C LEU A 23 -11.00 5.56 -11.75
N ALA A 24 -10.99 4.48 -12.53
CA ALA A 24 -10.23 3.27 -12.19
C ALA A 24 -8.73 3.57 -12.05
N VAL A 25 -8.15 4.32 -12.99
CA VAL A 25 -6.75 4.78 -12.94
C VAL A 25 -6.49 5.60 -11.68
N LEU A 26 -7.39 6.51 -11.29
CA LEU A 26 -7.24 7.28 -10.04
C LEU A 26 -7.26 6.38 -8.81
N VAL A 27 -8.16 5.39 -8.74
CA VAL A 27 -8.15 4.41 -7.64
C VAL A 27 -6.84 3.61 -7.63
N GLY A 28 -6.31 3.24 -8.80
CA GLY A 28 -5.01 2.59 -8.93
C GLY A 28 -3.84 3.46 -8.44
N ILE A 29 -3.80 4.74 -8.81
CA ILE A 29 -2.82 5.72 -8.32
C ILE A 29 -2.94 5.86 -6.79
N GLY A 30 -4.17 5.98 -6.29
CA GLY A 30 -4.46 6.02 -4.87
C GLY A 30 -3.91 4.82 -4.10
N ALA A 31 -4.01 3.61 -4.65
CA ALA A 31 -3.45 2.42 -4.05
C ALA A 31 -1.93 2.36 -4.11
N ALA A 32 -1.29 3.06 -5.04
CA ALA A 32 0.16 3.17 -5.04
C ALA A 32 0.67 4.17 -3.98
N LEU A 33 -0.11 5.23 -3.66
CA LEU A 33 0.25 6.33 -2.74
C LEU A 33 0.92 5.88 -1.43
N PRO A 34 0.37 4.90 -0.66
CA PRO A 34 0.93 4.51 0.63
C PRO A 34 2.34 3.94 0.53
N ASP A 35 2.62 3.25 -0.57
CA ASP A 35 3.89 2.60 -0.84
C ASP A 35 4.88 3.48 -1.62
N LEU A 36 4.47 4.70 -2.04
CA LEU A 36 5.37 5.63 -2.73
C LEU A 36 6.43 6.24 -1.82
N ASP A 37 6.28 6.18 -0.50
CA ASP A 37 7.14 6.93 0.42
C ASP A 37 8.57 6.43 0.50
N ARG A 38 8.86 5.15 0.20
CA ARG A 38 10.07 4.42 0.62
C ARG A 38 11.25 5.34 0.96
N GLU A 39 11.34 5.78 2.21
CA GLU A 39 12.47 6.49 2.83
C GLU A 39 12.78 7.93 2.33
N TYR A 40 11.86 8.64 1.67
CA TYR A 40 12.09 10.03 1.23
C TYR A 40 11.99 11.08 2.35
N ILE A 41 11.75 10.63 3.58
CA ILE A 41 11.69 11.49 4.75
C ILE A 41 13.10 12.01 5.09
N PHE A 42 13.23 13.33 5.26
CA PHE A 42 14.46 14.03 5.71
C PHE A 42 14.80 13.74 7.19
N THR A 43 14.88 12.47 7.58
CA THR A 43 15.18 12.01 8.94
C THR A 43 16.48 11.22 9.00
N ARG A 44 17.01 11.01 10.22
CA ARG A 44 18.18 10.16 10.45
C ARG A 44 17.79 8.68 10.33
N ARG A 45 18.63 7.86 9.69
CA ARG A 45 18.40 6.41 9.48
C ARG A 45 18.01 5.65 10.76
N LYS A 46 18.67 5.96 11.89
CA LYS A 46 18.36 5.35 13.19
C LYS A 46 16.94 5.65 13.67
N ILE A 47 16.44 6.87 13.44
CA ILE A 47 15.07 7.28 13.82
C ILE A 47 14.07 6.63 12.87
N PHE A 48 14.35 6.66 11.56
CA PHE A 48 13.49 6.04 10.55
C PHE A 48 13.34 4.53 10.75
N ALA A 49 14.44 3.81 10.99
CA ALA A 49 14.42 2.37 11.26
C ALA A 49 13.77 2.03 12.60
N LYS A 50 14.05 2.81 13.65
CA LYS A 50 13.48 2.58 14.99
C LYS A 50 11.96 2.78 15.03
N TYR A 51 11.47 3.81 14.35
CA TYR A 51 10.07 4.22 14.44
C TYR A 51 9.24 3.87 13.22
N GLN A 52 9.84 3.27 12.18
CA GLN A 52 9.18 2.90 10.93
C GLN A 52 8.18 3.96 10.43
N LEU A 53 8.58 5.24 10.49
CA LEU A 53 7.66 6.37 10.35
C LEU A 53 6.89 6.34 9.03
N HIS A 54 7.50 5.81 7.96
CA HIS A 54 6.85 5.58 6.67
C HIS A 54 5.50 4.86 6.80
N ARG A 55 5.53 3.63 7.32
CA ARG A 55 4.33 2.79 7.43
C ARG A 55 3.34 3.32 8.45
N ALA A 56 3.84 3.99 9.49
CA ALA A 56 2.97 4.58 10.50
C ALA A 56 2.27 5.86 10.02
N LEU A 57 2.89 6.62 9.12
CA LEU A 57 2.33 7.86 8.58
C LEU A 57 1.47 7.63 7.35
N PHE A 58 1.94 6.85 6.37
CA PHE A 58 1.25 6.70 5.09
C PHE A 58 0.23 5.57 5.06
N HIS A 59 0.33 4.59 5.97
CA HIS A 59 -0.70 3.56 6.19
C HIS A 59 -1.59 3.91 7.39
N ASN A 60 -2.00 5.17 7.42
CA ASN A 60 -2.72 5.80 8.51
C ASN A 60 -4.13 6.22 8.06
N VAL A 61 -5.14 5.90 8.87
CA VAL A 61 -6.55 6.23 8.58
C VAL A 61 -6.74 7.74 8.46
N PHE A 62 -6.09 8.56 9.28
CA PHE A 62 -6.22 10.02 9.20
C PHE A 62 -5.67 10.57 7.88
N ILE A 63 -4.56 10.03 7.38
CA ILE A 63 -4.02 10.40 6.06
C ILE A 63 -4.95 9.88 4.95
N GLY A 64 -5.42 8.63 5.04
CA GLY A 64 -6.39 8.07 4.09
C GLY A 64 -7.68 8.91 4.01
N LEU A 65 -8.22 9.35 5.15
CA LEU A 65 -9.39 10.23 5.22
C LEU A 65 -9.10 11.61 4.65
N ALA A 66 -7.94 12.20 4.93
CA ALA A 66 -7.55 13.49 4.36
C ALA A 66 -7.43 13.41 2.83
N VAL A 67 -6.83 12.34 2.30
CA VAL A 67 -6.75 12.10 0.85
C VAL A 67 -8.13 11.83 0.27
N MET A 68 -9.00 11.07 0.96
CA MET A 68 -10.38 10.83 0.52
C MET A 68 -11.21 12.11 0.48
N TYR A 69 -11.00 13.03 1.44
CA TYR A 69 -11.64 14.34 1.44
C TYR A 69 -11.14 15.22 0.28
N PHE A 70 -9.83 15.16 -0.01
CA PHE A 70 -9.24 15.86 -1.15
C PHE A 70 -9.72 15.29 -2.49
N ASN A 71 -9.67 13.97 -2.63
CA ASN A 71 -10.13 13.22 -3.79
C ASN A 71 -10.58 11.82 -3.37
N PHE A 72 -11.89 11.56 -3.52
CA PHE A 72 -12.50 10.31 -3.07
C PHE A 72 -11.84 9.07 -3.69
N TYR A 73 -11.50 9.10 -4.98
CA TYR A 73 -10.94 7.95 -5.71
C TYR A 73 -9.52 7.62 -5.26
N LEU A 74 -8.69 8.65 -5.06
CA LEU A 74 -7.36 8.47 -4.48
C LEU A 74 -7.46 7.87 -3.07
N GLY A 75 -8.37 8.39 -2.24
CA GLY A 75 -8.60 7.89 -0.89
C GLY A 75 -9.11 6.46 -0.87
N LEU A 76 -10.06 6.12 -1.76
CA LEU A 76 -10.55 4.75 -1.93
C LEU A 76 -9.39 3.80 -2.28
N GLY A 77 -8.53 4.21 -3.22
CA GLY A 77 -7.32 3.46 -3.54
C GLY A 77 -6.43 3.22 -2.32
N MET A 78 -6.19 4.25 -1.50
CA MET A 78 -5.42 4.12 -0.26
C MET A 78 -6.09 3.16 0.74
N PHE A 79 -7.41 3.21 0.90
CA PHE A 79 -8.12 2.30 1.81
C PHE A 79 -8.13 0.85 1.30
N LEU A 80 -8.24 0.64 -0.02
CA LEU A 80 -8.06 -0.69 -0.61
C LEU A 80 -6.64 -1.20 -0.35
N HIS A 81 -5.64 -0.32 -0.46
CA HIS A 81 -4.26 -0.66 -0.11
C HIS A 81 -4.14 -1.07 1.36
N PHE A 82 -4.69 -0.27 2.27
CA PHE A 82 -4.68 -0.59 3.71
C PHE A 82 -5.37 -1.92 3.97
N GLY A 83 -6.52 -2.17 3.32
CA GLY A 83 -7.25 -3.42 3.43
C GLY A 83 -6.41 -4.63 3.02
N LEU A 84 -5.65 -4.53 1.92
CA LEU A 84 -4.74 -5.59 1.48
C LEU A 84 -3.57 -5.79 2.45
N ASP A 85 -2.96 -4.71 2.92
CA ASP A 85 -1.89 -4.79 3.91
C ASP A 85 -2.38 -5.33 5.26
N LEU A 86 -3.65 -5.13 5.62
CA LEU A 86 -4.29 -5.78 6.77
C LEU A 86 -4.52 -7.27 6.57
N LEU A 87 -4.42 -7.82 5.36
CA LEU A 87 -4.45 -9.26 5.11
C LEU A 87 -3.05 -9.88 5.13
N THR A 88 -2.00 -9.08 5.25
CA THR A 88 -0.62 -9.55 5.20
C THR A 88 -0.16 -10.19 6.51
N SER A 89 0.77 -11.12 6.38
CA SER A 89 1.31 -11.87 7.50
C SER A 89 2.30 -11.03 8.33
N PRO A 90 2.65 -11.47 9.55
CA PRO A 90 3.71 -10.85 10.37
C PRO A 90 5.05 -10.63 9.65
N THR A 91 5.36 -11.41 8.60
CA THR A 91 6.56 -11.23 7.75
C THR A 91 6.62 -9.84 7.11
N ASP A 92 5.45 -9.32 6.72
CA ASP A 92 5.28 -8.08 5.99
C ASP A 92 4.96 -6.93 6.94
N ARG A 93 5.13 -7.12 8.26
CA ARG A 93 5.02 -6.14 9.35
C ARG A 93 3.67 -5.45 9.58
N GLY A 94 2.59 -5.77 8.87
CA GLY A 94 1.29 -5.13 9.09
C GLY A 94 1.33 -3.60 9.01
N ILE A 95 0.26 -2.94 9.43
CA ILE A 95 0.14 -1.46 9.39
C ILE A 95 -0.30 -0.86 10.73
N GLU A 96 0.13 0.37 11.00
CA GLU A 96 -0.25 1.15 12.20
C GLU A 96 -1.35 2.16 11.84
N LEU A 97 -2.57 1.67 11.60
CA LEU A 97 -3.72 2.46 11.13
C LEU A 97 -3.98 3.76 11.93
N PHE A 98 -3.74 3.74 13.24
CA PHE A 98 -4.09 4.83 14.16
C PHE A 98 -2.87 5.51 14.78
N PHE A 99 -1.71 5.50 14.14
CA PHE A 99 -0.58 6.29 14.62
C PHE A 99 -0.96 7.79 14.77
N PRO A 100 -0.50 8.50 15.81
CA PRO A 100 0.35 8.05 16.92
C PRO A 100 -0.42 7.44 18.11
N LEU A 101 -1.75 7.35 18.05
CA LEU A 101 -2.58 6.86 19.18
C LEU A 101 -2.18 5.46 19.64
N GLY A 102 -1.88 4.56 18.69
CA GLY A 102 -1.40 3.20 19.01
C GLY A 102 -0.10 3.18 19.81
N ARG A 103 0.71 4.24 19.76
CA ARG A 103 1.97 4.40 20.50
C ARG A 103 1.82 5.02 21.88
N LEU A 104 0.61 5.43 22.25
CA LEU A 104 0.29 5.78 23.64
C LEU A 104 0.31 4.54 24.55
N VAL A 105 0.15 3.36 23.96
CA VAL A 105 0.28 2.07 24.66
C VAL A 105 1.75 1.73 24.84
N LYS A 106 2.13 1.50 26.10
CA LYS A 106 3.53 1.29 26.49
C LYS A 106 3.84 -0.16 26.87
N THR A 107 2.82 -1.01 27.00
CA THR A 107 2.95 -2.35 27.57
C THR A 107 1.93 -3.34 26.99
N PHE A 108 2.26 -4.63 27.05
CA PHE A 108 1.38 -5.75 26.66
C PHE A 108 0.84 -6.46 27.90
N LYS A 109 -0.39 -6.99 27.84
CA LYS A 109 -0.96 -7.81 28.91
C LYS A 109 -0.65 -9.30 28.75
N LEU A 110 -0.46 -9.79 27.53
CA LEU A 110 -0.21 -11.20 27.23
C LEU A 110 0.92 -11.30 26.19
N HIS A 111 1.92 -12.11 26.48
CA HIS A 111 3.01 -12.42 25.55
C HIS A 111 2.64 -13.65 24.70
N TYR A 112 3.30 -13.83 23.55
CA TYR A 112 3.07 -14.98 22.65
C TYR A 112 3.45 -16.33 23.27
N ASP A 113 4.30 -16.34 24.29
CA ASP A 113 4.59 -17.54 25.10
C ASP A 113 3.51 -17.79 26.19
N GLY A 114 2.40 -17.07 26.15
CA GLY A 114 1.28 -17.17 27.09
C GLY A 114 1.53 -16.48 28.43
N LYS A 115 2.66 -15.79 28.62
CA LYS A 115 2.94 -15.09 29.88
C LYS A 115 2.08 -13.84 30.02
N VAL A 116 1.48 -13.66 31.19
CA VAL A 116 0.68 -12.47 31.50
C VAL A 116 1.56 -11.43 32.18
N SER A 117 1.67 -10.23 31.60
CA SER A 117 2.29 -9.07 32.26
C SER A 117 1.21 -8.19 32.89
N ARG A 118 1.48 -7.70 34.10
CA ARG A 118 0.60 -6.79 34.85
C ARG A 118 1.35 -5.52 35.16
N GLU A 119 1.46 -4.64 34.17
CA GLU A 119 2.03 -3.31 34.34
C GLU A 119 0.93 -2.24 34.52
N LYS A 120 1.27 -1.12 35.16
CA LYS A 120 0.37 0.04 35.28
C LYS A 120 0.40 0.84 33.98
N GLY A 121 -0.77 1.13 33.41
CA GLY A 121 -0.91 1.94 32.21
C GLY A 121 -1.92 1.36 31.22
N ILE A 122 -2.05 2.01 30.06
CA ILE A 122 -2.84 1.48 28.94
C ILE A 122 -2.06 0.30 28.35
N MET A 123 -2.69 -0.87 28.31
CA MET A 123 -2.13 -2.13 27.82
C MET A 123 -2.95 -2.67 26.66
N TRP A 124 -2.28 -3.33 25.73
CA TRP A 124 -2.94 -4.14 24.71
C TRP A 124 -3.13 -5.59 25.18
N TYR A 125 -4.28 -6.17 24.81
CA TYR A 125 -4.52 -7.60 24.86
C TYR A 125 -4.17 -8.20 23.50
N LEU A 126 -2.88 -8.36 23.22
CA LEU A 126 -2.42 -8.87 21.94
C LEU A 126 -1.20 -9.77 22.11
N GLU A 127 -1.23 -10.89 21.40
CA GLU A 127 -0.14 -11.82 21.24
C GLU A 127 0.92 -11.21 20.28
N ASP A 128 2.00 -10.62 20.79
CA ASP A 128 3.06 -9.99 19.97
C ASP A 128 3.96 -11.06 19.31
N PRO A 129 3.94 -11.24 17.97
CA PRO A 129 4.70 -12.28 17.29
C PRO A 129 6.15 -11.85 17.00
N SER A 130 6.78 -11.05 17.87
CA SER A 130 8.14 -10.49 17.69
C SER A 130 9.20 -11.53 17.26
N THR A 131 9.15 -12.76 17.78
CA THR A 131 10.05 -13.86 17.39
C THR A 131 9.83 -14.29 15.93
N LEU A 132 8.57 -14.39 15.50
CA LEU A 132 8.21 -14.72 14.12
C LEU A 132 8.65 -13.58 13.19
N VAL A 133 8.31 -12.33 13.53
CA VAL A 133 8.71 -11.13 12.79
C VAL A 133 10.22 -11.09 12.61
N ASN A 134 11.01 -11.30 13.66
CA ASN A 134 12.47 -11.28 13.59
C ASN A 134 13.09 -12.43 12.81
N ARG A 135 12.42 -13.60 12.77
CA ARG A 135 12.85 -14.75 11.96
C ARG A 135 12.56 -14.54 10.48
N THR A 136 11.40 -13.97 10.14
CA THR A 136 10.88 -13.99 8.77
C THR A 136 11.00 -12.68 8.01
N ALA A 137 11.12 -11.55 8.71
CA ALA A 137 11.24 -10.24 8.06
C ALA A 137 12.66 -10.02 7.51
N ASP A 138 12.74 -9.19 6.47
CA ASP A 138 14.00 -8.80 5.85
C ASP A 138 14.97 -8.20 6.89
N PRO A 139 16.31 -8.31 6.72
CA PRO A 139 17.27 -7.86 7.71
C PRO A 139 17.14 -6.39 8.14
N GLY A 140 16.73 -5.50 7.23
CA GLY A 140 16.46 -4.07 7.52
C GLY A 140 15.13 -3.82 8.24
N LEU A 141 14.29 -4.84 8.30
CA LEU A 141 12.97 -4.88 8.92
C LEU A 141 12.98 -5.91 10.07
N ARG A 142 14.03 -5.95 10.90
CA ARG A 142 14.04 -6.71 12.17
C ARG A 142 13.92 -5.75 13.36
N GLU A 143 13.18 -6.15 14.38
CA GLU A 143 12.98 -5.38 15.61
C GLU A 143 14.11 -5.67 16.57
N ILE A 144 14.70 -4.61 17.12
CA ILE A 144 15.82 -4.69 18.06
C ILE A 144 15.29 -5.13 19.44
N GLU A 145 14.07 -4.74 19.79
CA GLU A 145 13.36 -5.04 21.04
C GLU A 145 11.86 -5.21 20.76
N SER A 146 11.12 -5.93 21.61
CA SER A 146 9.66 -6.06 21.51
C SER A 146 8.98 -4.71 21.72
N MET A 147 8.18 -4.27 20.75
CA MET A 147 7.55 -2.94 20.80
C MET A 147 6.05 -3.04 21.13
N PRO A 148 5.56 -2.37 22.18
CA PRO A 148 4.19 -2.50 22.72
C PRO A 148 3.06 -2.01 21.80
N TRP A 149 3.39 -1.31 20.72
CA TRP A 149 2.39 -0.70 19.85
C TRP A 149 1.94 -1.69 18.76
N ILE A 150 0.62 -1.89 18.67
CA ILE A 150 0.02 -2.82 17.73
C ILE A 150 0.29 -2.37 16.29
N ARG A 151 0.92 -3.25 15.53
CA ARG A 151 0.69 -3.34 14.10
C ARG A 151 -0.44 -4.34 13.89
N VAL A 152 -1.46 -3.96 13.15
CA VAL A 152 -2.55 -4.89 12.84
C VAL A 152 -2.01 -5.86 11.81
N TYR A 153 -1.92 -7.13 12.19
CA TYR A 153 -1.54 -8.23 11.31
C TYR A 153 -2.80 -8.91 10.78
N GLY A 154 -2.74 -9.37 9.54
CA GLY A 154 -3.82 -10.15 8.97
C GLY A 154 -3.95 -11.52 9.61
N PRO A 155 -5.14 -12.14 9.51
CA PRO A 155 -5.41 -13.45 10.10
C PRO A 155 -4.63 -14.59 9.41
N PHE A 156 -3.93 -14.30 8.31
CA PHE A 156 -3.29 -15.32 7.48
C PHE A 156 -1.77 -15.29 7.62
N LYS A 157 -1.15 -16.44 7.94
CA LYS A 157 0.30 -16.69 7.77
C LYS A 157 0.60 -16.94 6.29
N ASN A 158 0.35 -15.94 5.45
CA ASN A 158 0.24 -16.17 4.02
C ASN A 158 1.60 -16.42 3.34
N SER A 159 1.79 -17.61 2.75
CA SER A 159 2.97 -17.96 1.94
C SER A 159 2.99 -17.34 0.54
N ARG A 160 2.68 -16.05 0.40
CA ARG A 160 2.55 -15.36 -0.89
C ARG A 160 1.36 -15.84 -1.74
N LEU A 161 0.62 -16.87 -1.33
CA LEU A 161 -0.49 -17.45 -2.10
C LEU A 161 -1.64 -16.46 -2.28
N VAL A 162 -2.07 -15.79 -1.21
CA VAL A 162 -3.13 -14.76 -1.33
C VAL A 162 -2.66 -13.56 -2.12
N ASP A 163 -1.39 -13.16 -2.01
CA ASP A 163 -0.84 -12.08 -2.83
C ASP A 163 -0.98 -12.38 -4.33
N TRP A 164 -0.55 -13.58 -4.74
CA TRP A 164 -0.71 -14.04 -6.13
C TRP A 164 -2.17 -14.28 -6.52
N THR A 165 -3.01 -14.74 -5.59
CA THR A 165 -4.44 -14.95 -5.85
C THR A 165 -5.13 -13.64 -6.16
N ILE A 166 -4.86 -12.61 -5.36
CA ILE A 166 -5.40 -11.27 -5.55
C ILE A 166 -4.87 -10.66 -6.85
N PHE A 167 -3.57 -10.79 -7.12
CA PHE A 167 -2.99 -10.30 -8.37
C PHE A 167 -3.62 -10.95 -9.60
N TYR A 168 -3.60 -12.28 -9.69
CA TYR A 168 -4.15 -13.01 -10.83
C TYR A 168 -5.66 -12.84 -10.96
N GLY A 169 -6.39 -12.90 -9.85
CA GLY A 169 -7.84 -12.70 -9.84
C GLY A 169 -8.22 -11.32 -10.35
N SER A 170 -7.54 -10.27 -9.88
CA SER A 170 -7.81 -8.89 -10.32
C SER A 170 -7.49 -8.70 -11.81
N PHE A 171 -6.38 -9.28 -12.29
CA PHE A 171 -6.01 -9.20 -13.69
C PHE A 171 -7.01 -9.91 -14.60
N ILE A 172 -7.41 -11.14 -14.23
CA ILE A 172 -8.40 -11.94 -14.97
C ILE A 172 -9.76 -11.25 -14.96
N PHE A 173 -10.17 -10.67 -13.84
CA PHE A 173 -11.38 -9.88 -13.75
C PHE A 173 -11.41 -8.79 -14.81
N ILE A 174 -10.35 -7.97 -14.90
CA ILE A 174 -10.26 -6.91 -15.91
C ILE A 174 -10.39 -7.46 -17.34
N GLN A 175 -9.70 -8.58 -17.64
CA GLN A 175 -9.76 -9.17 -18.99
C GLN A 175 -11.15 -9.68 -19.34
N LEU A 176 -11.83 -10.35 -18.40
CA LEU A 176 -13.16 -10.90 -18.61
C LEU A 176 -14.22 -9.80 -18.64
N TYR A 177 -14.08 -8.78 -17.80
CA TYR A 177 -15.00 -7.65 -17.70
C TYR A 177 -15.08 -6.87 -19.02
N GLU A 178 -13.93 -6.71 -19.68
CA GLU A 178 -13.77 -5.93 -20.90
C GLU A 178 -13.61 -6.81 -22.15
N ILE A 179 -13.98 -8.09 -22.08
CA ILE A 179 -13.69 -9.09 -23.13
C ILE A 179 -14.21 -8.68 -24.51
N ASN A 180 -15.33 -7.96 -24.57
CA ASN A 180 -15.95 -7.52 -25.82
C ASN A 180 -15.24 -6.31 -26.46
N ASN A 181 -14.40 -5.59 -25.73
CA ASN A 181 -13.71 -4.40 -26.22
C ASN A 181 -12.27 -4.28 -25.68
N LEU A 182 -11.61 -5.41 -25.45
CA LEU A 182 -10.41 -5.49 -24.62
C LEU A 182 -9.24 -4.66 -25.18
N LEU A 183 -9.05 -4.68 -26.50
CA LEU A 183 -7.96 -3.92 -27.14
C LEU A 183 -8.16 -2.41 -26.98
N SER A 184 -9.35 -1.91 -27.30
CA SER A 184 -9.67 -0.48 -27.14
C SER A 184 -9.64 -0.06 -25.67
N TRP A 185 -10.05 -0.95 -24.75
CA TRP A 185 -9.92 -0.70 -23.32
C TRP A 185 -8.46 -0.51 -22.91
N TRP A 186 -7.55 -1.39 -23.35
CA TRP A 186 -6.12 -1.27 -23.07
C TRP A 186 -5.51 0.00 -23.67
N GLU A 187 -5.86 0.35 -24.91
CA GLU A 187 -5.42 1.61 -25.55
C GLU A 187 -5.88 2.82 -24.73
N ASN A 188 -7.16 2.88 -24.37
CA ASN A 188 -7.72 3.96 -23.57
C ASN A 188 -7.13 4.00 -22.16
N PHE A 189 -6.88 2.85 -21.54
CA PHE A 189 -6.22 2.73 -20.24
C PHE A 189 -4.80 3.29 -20.30
N LEU A 190 -3.98 2.85 -21.25
CA LEU A 190 -2.61 3.31 -21.41
C LEU A 190 -2.56 4.81 -21.72
N TYR A 191 -3.42 5.30 -22.62
CA TYR A 191 -3.54 6.72 -22.89
C TYR A 191 -3.94 7.51 -21.64
N THR A 192 -4.91 7.01 -20.87
CA THR A 192 -5.38 7.67 -19.66
C THR A 192 -4.32 7.68 -18.56
N ALA A 193 -3.61 6.58 -18.37
CA ALA A 193 -2.62 6.39 -17.31
C ALA A 193 -1.29 7.09 -17.57
N PHE A 194 -0.93 7.38 -18.83
CA PHE A 194 0.39 7.93 -19.17
C PHE A 194 0.38 9.23 -19.98
N MET A 195 -0.76 9.59 -20.58
CA MET A 195 -0.81 10.73 -21.51
C MET A 195 -1.89 11.76 -21.14
N LYS A 196 -3.06 11.31 -20.68
CA LYS A 196 -4.20 12.19 -20.40
C LYS A 196 -3.97 13.11 -19.21
N TYR A 197 -3.26 12.62 -18.19
CA TYR A 197 -3.02 13.34 -16.93
C TYR A 197 -1.55 13.73 -16.76
N LEU A 198 -1.03 14.44 -17.77
CA LEU A 198 0.39 14.79 -17.89
C LEU A 198 0.97 15.49 -16.64
N LEU A 199 0.22 16.36 -15.96
CA LEU A 199 0.73 17.04 -14.75
C LEU A 199 0.86 16.08 -13.57
N ILE A 200 -0.05 15.11 -13.44
CA ILE A 200 0.07 14.02 -12.47
C ILE A 200 1.31 13.19 -12.81
N ASP A 201 1.47 12.78 -14.07
CA ASP A 201 2.59 11.93 -14.49
C ASP A 201 3.94 12.63 -14.29
N VAL A 202 4.07 13.87 -14.75
CA VAL A 202 5.27 14.70 -14.55
C VAL A 202 5.51 14.95 -13.07
N GLY A 203 4.46 15.23 -12.30
CA GLY A 203 4.54 15.43 -10.85
C GLY A 203 5.06 14.19 -10.12
N ILE A 204 4.53 13.01 -10.46
CA ILE A 204 4.98 11.71 -9.94
C ILE A 204 6.45 11.49 -10.30
N VAL A 205 6.84 11.64 -11.57
CA VAL A 205 8.22 11.45 -12.03
C VAL A 205 9.19 12.38 -11.29
N ILE A 206 8.86 13.67 -11.15
CA ILE A 206 9.69 14.63 -10.43
C ILE A 206 9.82 14.24 -8.95
N PHE A 207 8.69 13.97 -8.30
CA PHE A 207 8.66 13.60 -6.89
C PHE A 207 9.52 12.35 -6.63
N TYR A 208 9.36 11.32 -7.47
CA TYR A 208 10.07 10.06 -7.34
C TYR A 208 11.53 10.13 -7.71
N ALA A 209 11.88 10.75 -8.84
CA ALA A 209 13.27 10.83 -9.26
C ALA A 209 14.09 11.58 -8.20
N LEU A 210 13.55 12.66 -7.63
CA LEU A 210 14.21 13.43 -6.59
C LEU A 210 14.22 12.70 -5.24
N GLY A 211 13.11 12.03 -4.86
CA GLY A 211 13.06 11.18 -3.69
C GLY A 211 14.10 10.06 -3.75
N GLU A 212 14.17 9.34 -4.87
CA GLU A 212 15.09 8.22 -5.05
C GLU A 212 16.55 8.68 -5.13
N LEU A 213 16.79 9.83 -5.76
CA LEU A 213 18.10 10.50 -5.73
C LEU A 213 18.50 10.86 -4.29
N TRP A 214 17.57 11.43 -3.51
CA TRP A 214 17.78 11.73 -2.11
C TRP A 214 18.18 10.47 -1.35
N ARG A 215 17.32 9.47 -1.35
CA ARG A 215 17.48 8.20 -0.62
C ARG A 215 18.77 7.48 -0.97
N ARG A 216 19.03 7.23 -2.26
CA ARG A 216 20.16 6.40 -2.69
C ARG A 216 21.49 7.13 -2.63
N ARG A 217 21.51 8.44 -2.92
CA ARG A 217 22.78 9.14 -3.16
C ARG A 217 23.10 10.24 -2.15
N LEU A 218 22.11 10.88 -1.52
CA LEU A 218 22.32 12.16 -0.82
C LEU A 218 21.95 12.16 0.67
N GLN A 219 21.01 11.32 1.10
CA GLN A 219 20.45 11.30 2.45
C GLN A 219 21.52 11.08 3.54
N PHE A 220 22.57 10.34 3.22
CA PHE A 220 23.67 10.01 4.14
C PHE A 220 24.98 10.71 3.80
N ARG A 221 24.97 11.62 2.82
CA ARG A 221 26.11 12.49 2.54
C ARG A 221 25.95 13.81 3.28
N GLN A 222 27.07 14.43 3.64
CA GLN A 222 27.07 15.81 4.14
C GLN A 222 26.81 16.77 2.96
N VAL A 223 25.56 16.85 2.53
CA VAL A 223 25.12 17.75 1.46
C VAL A 223 24.76 19.13 2.01
N SER A 224 25.04 20.16 1.22
CA SER A 224 24.77 21.55 1.57
C SER A 224 23.28 21.80 1.84
N ARG A 225 22.97 22.83 2.63
CA ARG A 225 21.59 23.27 2.88
C ARG A 225 20.86 23.60 1.56
N ARG A 226 21.56 24.21 0.60
CA ARG A 226 21.01 24.52 -0.73
C ARG A 226 20.56 23.28 -1.48
N THR A 227 21.36 22.21 -1.46
CA THR A 227 21.00 20.92 -2.09
C THR A 227 19.76 20.30 -1.45
N LYS A 228 19.66 20.33 -0.12
CA LYS A 228 18.46 19.84 0.60
C LYS A 228 17.21 20.64 0.22
N SER A 229 17.33 21.96 0.20
CA SER A 229 16.23 22.85 -0.19
C SER A 229 15.82 22.67 -1.66
N ALA A 230 16.77 22.43 -2.57
CA ALA A 230 16.46 22.17 -3.98
C ALA A 230 15.67 20.86 -4.17
N ILE A 231 16.06 19.79 -3.48
CA ILE A 231 15.35 18.50 -3.53
C ILE A 231 13.97 18.65 -2.92
N LEU A 232 13.86 19.25 -1.74
CA LEU A 232 12.58 19.48 -1.09
C LEU A 232 11.67 20.35 -1.97
N GLY A 233 12.21 21.42 -2.56
CA GLY A 233 11.49 22.30 -3.46
C GLY A 233 10.99 21.58 -4.71
N GLY A 234 11.82 20.72 -5.31
CA GLY A 234 11.40 19.90 -6.45
C GLY A 234 10.35 18.85 -6.09
N MET A 235 10.47 18.20 -4.93
CA MET A 235 9.43 17.30 -4.42
C MET A 235 8.12 18.05 -4.15
N ILE A 236 8.17 19.24 -3.55
CA ILE A 236 6.99 20.10 -3.36
C ILE A 236 6.37 20.48 -4.70
N LEU A 237 7.18 20.85 -5.69
CA LEU A 237 6.69 21.15 -7.04
C LEU A 237 5.97 19.93 -7.65
N GLY A 238 6.58 18.74 -7.57
CA GLY A 238 5.96 17.50 -8.03
C GLY A 238 4.62 17.22 -7.35
N LEU A 239 4.56 17.42 -6.03
CA LEU A 239 3.32 17.29 -5.26
C LEU A 239 2.26 18.32 -5.69
N VAL A 240 2.66 19.59 -5.88
CA VAL A 240 1.75 20.66 -6.32
C VAL A 240 1.14 20.34 -7.69
N LEU A 241 1.94 19.82 -8.64
CA LEU A 241 1.44 19.42 -9.95
C LEU A 241 0.38 18.30 -9.85
N ILE A 242 0.64 17.30 -8.99
CA ILE A 242 -0.33 16.24 -8.71
C ILE A 242 -1.61 16.82 -8.10
N LEU A 243 -1.49 17.74 -7.14
CA LEU A 243 -2.65 18.33 -6.46
C LEU A 243 -3.48 19.21 -7.40
N ILE A 244 -2.85 20.02 -8.26
CA ILE A 244 -3.55 20.90 -9.21
C ILE A 244 -4.41 20.08 -10.17
N GLN A 245 -3.84 19.03 -10.77
CA GLN A 245 -4.59 18.20 -11.71
C GLN A 245 -5.53 17.21 -11.00
N GLY A 246 -5.20 16.77 -9.78
CA GLY A 246 -6.08 15.93 -8.96
C GLY A 246 -7.36 16.67 -8.51
N ALA A 247 -7.28 17.98 -8.28
CA ALA A 247 -8.42 18.80 -7.87
C ALA A 247 -9.48 18.97 -8.97
N THR A 248 -9.12 18.80 -10.24
CA THR A 248 -10.05 18.92 -11.38
C THR A 248 -10.79 17.62 -11.72
N LEU A 249 -10.49 16.53 -11.01
CA LEU A 249 -11.04 15.20 -11.24
C LEU A 249 -12.15 14.90 -10.23
N TYR A 250 -13.38 15.36 -10.52
CA TYR A 250 -14.56 15.09 -9.68
C TYR A 250 -15.77 14.58 -10.50
N SER A 251 -16.40 13.49 -10.05
CA SER A 251 -17.77 13.07 -10.42
C SER A 251 -18.23 11.85 -9.59
N PRO A 252 -19.53 11.48 -9.54
CA PRO A 252 -20.12 10.62 -8.51
C PRO A 252 -20.22 9.11 -8.85
N MET A 253 -20.60 8.31 -7.84
CA MET A 253 -20.74 6.85 -7.82
C MET A 253 -21.98 6.29 -8.58
N THR A 254 -21.80 5.16 -9.25
CA THR A 254 -22.90 4.25 -9.66
C THR A 254 -22.50 2.78 -9.52
N LEU A 255 -23.21 2.00 -8.70
CA LEU A 255 -22.93 0.57 -8.47
C LEU A 255 -23.77 -0.33 -9.39
N ASN A 256 -23.18 -1.42 -9.88
CA ASN A 256 -23.85 -2.42 -10.73
C ASN A 256 -23.80 -3.83 -10.10
N SER A 257 -24.91 -4.56 -10.14
CA SER A 257 -25.09 -5.90 -9.56
C SER A 257 -24.32 -7.02 -10.28
N ARG A 258 -23.90 -6.81 -11.53
CA ARG A 258 -23.08 -7.77 -12.32
C ARG A 258 -21.66 -8.01 -11.74
N PHE A 259 -21.27 -7.19 -10.77
CA PHE A 259 -19.98 -7.21 -10.10
C PHE A 259 -19.72 -8.50 -9.30
N LEU A 260 -20.70 -8.97 -8.53
CA LEU A 260 -20.48 -10.05 -7.57
C LEU A 260 -20.20 -11.39 -8.26
N GLU A 261 -20.89 -11.67 -9.36
CA GLU A 261 -20.71 -12.91 -10.13
C GLU A 261 -19.33 -12.97 -10.81
N LEU A 262 -18.91 -11.88 -11.47
CA LEU A 262 -17.61 -11.79 -12.12
C LEU A 262 -16.47 -11.79 -11.09
N GLY A 263 -16.64 -11.10 -9.96
CA GLY A 263 -15.66 -11.09 -8.88
C GLY A 263 -15.39 -12.49 -8.29
N LEU A 264 -16.44 -13.28 -8.07
CA LEU A 264 -16.33 -14.65 -7.55
C LEU A 264 -15.62 -15.59 -8.56
N LEU A 265 -15.99 -15.53 -9.83
CA LEU A 265 -15.35 -16.33 -10.88
C LEU A 265 -13.85 -16.01 -10.99
N SER A 266 -13.50 -14.73 -11.01
CA SER A 266 -12.11 -14.26 -11.09
C SER A 266 -11.29 -14.66 -9.87
N LEU A 267 -11.87 -14.64 -8.66
CA LEU A 267 -11.22 -15.10 -7.44
C LEU A 267 -10.86 -16.59 -7.52
N ILE A 268 -11.79 -17.43 -8.01
CA ILE A 268 -11.57 -18.89 -8.16
C ILE A 268 -10.44 -19.17 -9.16
N LEU A 269 -10.48 -18.54 -10.34
CA LEU A 269 -9.43 -18.71 -11.35
C LEU A 269 -8.08 -18.17 -10.86
N GLY A 270 -8.08 -17.03 -10.18
CA GLY A 270 -6.89 -16.45 -9.56
C GLY A 270 -6.24 -17.37 -8.53
N LEU A 271 -7.06 -18.03 -7.69
CA LEU A 271 -6.57 -18.98 -6.69
C LEU A 271 -5.93 -20.22 -7.32
N VAL A 272 -6.53 -20.77 -8.38
CA VAL A 272 -5.97 -21.92 -9.12
C VAL A 272 -4.61 -21.57 -9.70
N LEU A 273 -4.49 -20.42 -10.39
CA LEU A 273 -3.23 -19.98 -10.98
C LEU A 273 -2.16 -19.64 -9.94
N ALA A 274 -2.56 -18.98 -8.85
CA ALA A 274 -1.66 -18.69 -7.74
C ALA A 274 -1.11 -19.98 -7.09
N THR A 275 -1.97 -20.99 -6.92
CA THR A 275 -1.57 -22.30 -6.37
C THR A 275 -0.56 -22.99 -7.29
N LEU A 276 -0.80 -22.98 -8.60
CA LEU A 276 0.14 -23.51 -9.60
C LEU A 276 1.46 -22.74 -9.60
N HIS A 277 1.42 -21.40 -9.64
CA HIS A 277 2.62 -20.55 -9.59
C HIS A 277 3.45 -20.85 -8.35
N VAL A 278 2.83 -20.83 -7.17
CA VAL A 278 3.56 -21.00 -5.90
C VAL A 278 4.18 -22.39 -5.82
N ARG A 279 3.45 -23.45 -6.22
CA ARG A 279 4.01 -24.81 -6.28
C ARG A 279 5.19 -24.93 -7.23
N LEU A 280 5.07 -24.40 -8.45
CA LEU A 280 6.12 -24.50 -9.47
C LEU A 280 7.37 -23.70 -9.10
N ARG A 281 7.20 -22.49 -8.54
CA ARG A 281 8.30 -21.57 -8.29
C ARG A 281 8.96 -21.75 -6.92
N PHE A 282 8.17 -22.05 -5.89
CA PHE A 282 8.64 -22.07 -4.51
C PHE A 282 8.58 -23.46 -3.86
N LYS A 283 8.02 -24.47 -4.54
CA LYS A 283 7.97 -25.89 -4.15
C LYS A 283 7.22 -26.21 -2.84
N GLU A 284 6.84 -25.22 -2.06
CA GLU A 284 6.06 -25.35 -0.83
C GLU A 284 4.94 -24.28 -0.77
N ILE A 285 3.77 -24.69 -0.30
CA ILE A 285 2.67 -23.79 0.09
C ILE A 285 2.59 -23.86 1.62
N VAL A 286 2.77 -22.74 2.31
CA VAL A 286 2.60 -22.65 3.76
C VAL A 286 1.28 -21.93 4.04
N MET A 287 0.28 -22.67 4.49
CA MET A 287 -1.01 -22.11 4.92
C MET A 287 -0.98 -21.76 6.41
#